data_AF-A0AAE3T8M2-F1
#
_entry.id   AF-A0AAE3T8M2-F1
#
_cell.length_a   1.000
_cell.length_b   1.000
_cell.length_c   1.000
_cell.angle_alpha   90.00
_cell.angle_beta   90.00
_cell.angle_gamma   90.00
#
_symmetry.space_group_name_H-M   'P 1'
#
loop_
_entity.id
_entity.type
_entity.pdbx_description
1 polymer ?
#
loop_
_entity_poly.entity_id
_entity_poly.type
_entity_poly.pdbx_seq_one_letter_code
_entity_poly.pdbx_strand_id
1 'polypeptide(L)' 'MRIVFITATFAAGPALAHPGHLAEVAGHGHWIGLAALGAAIAVAAWAGLKGRKDADEEAESDEEVSEEETPQEA' A
#
# COMPACT_ATOMS: atom_id res chain seq x y z
N MET A 1 -43.17 -31.93 -19.77
CA MET A 1 -42.05 -31.47 -18.92
C MET A 1 -41.27 -30.30 -19.51
N ARG A 2 -40.85 -30.31 -20.78
CA ARG A 2 -40.09 -29.20 -21.41
C ARG A 2 -40.78 -27.83 -21.34
N ILE A 3 -42.07 -27.78 -21.68
CA ILE A 3 -42.84 -26.53 -21.69
C ILE A 3 -42.98 -25.94 -20.29
N VAL A 4 -43.24 -26.78 -19.28
CA VAL A 4 -43.33 -26.38 -17.87
C VAL A 4 -42.02 -25.79 -17.36
N PHE A 5 -40.88 -26.39 -17.75
CA PHE A 5 -39.56 -25.89 -17.41
C PHE A 5 -39.30 -24.51 -18.02
N ILE A 6 -39.61 -24.32 -19.30
CA ILE A 6 -39.43 -23.05 -20.00
C ILE A 6 -40.28 -21.97 -19.33
N THR A 7 -41.56 -22.24 -19.05
CA THR A 7 -42.44 -21.27 -18.39
C THR A 7 -42.00 -20.94 -16.96
N ALA A 8 -41.46 -21.91 -16.22
CA ALA A 8 -40.96 -21.67 -14.86
C ALA A 8 -39.73 -20.75 -14.82
N THR A 9 -38.85 -20.84 -15.83
CA THR A 9 -37.68 -19.94 -15.93
C THR A 9 -38.09 -18.49 -16.20
N PHE A 10 -39.09 -18.26 -17.04
CA PHE A 10 -39.61 -16.92 -17.31
C PHE A 10 -40.47 -16.35 -16.17
N ALA A 11 -40.91 -17.21 -15.24
CA ALA A 11 -41.62 -16.80 -14.03
C ALA A 11 -40.69 -16.48 -12.84
N ALA A 12 -39.38 -16.66 -12.99
CA ALA A 12 -38.40 -16.30 -11.97
C ALA A 12 -38.27 -14.77 -11.85
N GLY A 13 -38.89 -14.20 -10.81
CA GLY A 13 -38.74 -12.79 -10.45
C GLY A 13 -37.39 -12.49 -9.76
N PRO A 14 -37.03 -11.21 -9.58
CA PRO A 14 -35.82 -10.84 -8.86
C PRO A 14 -35.85 -11.42 -7.44
N ALA A 15 -34.81 -12.16 -7.06
CA ALA A 15 -34.60 -12.53 -5.67
C ALA A 15 -34.23 -11.26 -4.90
N LEU A 16 -35.18 -10.73 -4.13
CA LEU A 16 -34.98 -9.58 -3.24
C LEU A 16 -34.13 -10.02 -2.04
N ALA A 17 -32.88 -10.38 -2.29
CA ALA A 17 -31.87 -10.52 -1.25
C ALA A 17 -31.66 -9.12 -0.65
N HIS A 18 -31.67 -9.03 0.68
CA HIS A 18 -31.43 -7.76 1.35
C HIS A 18 -30.07 -7.18 0.87
N PRO A 19 -29.97 -5.87 0.58
CA PRO A 19 -28.71 -5.24 0.14
C PRO A 19 -27.54 -5.48 1.11
N GLY A 20 -27.84 -5.84 2.37
CA GLY A 20 -26.85 -6.19 3.39
C GLY A 20 -25.85 -7.27 2.98
N HIS A 21 -26.24 -8.25 2.15
CA HIS A 21 -25.30 -9.28 1.68
C HIS A 21 -24.31 -8.78 0.61
N LEU A 22 -24.61 -7.68 -0.10
CA LEU A 22 -23.66 -7.06 -1.03
C LEU A 22 -22.63 -6.20 -0.29
N ALA A 23 -23.00 -5.62 0.85
CA ALA A 23 -22.08 -4.87 1.70
C ALA A 23 -20.96 -5.77 2.28
N GLU A 24 -21.29 -7.04 2.56
CA GLU A 24 -20.32 -8.05 3.01
C GLU A 24 -19.28 -8.38 1.92
N VAL A 25 -19.69 -8.42 0.65
CA VAL A 25 -18.80 -8.73 -0.49
C VAL A 25 -17.97 -7.52 -0.94
N ALA A 26 -18.51 -6.31 -0.83
CA ALA A 26 -17.86 -5.09 -1.35
C ALA A 26 -16.90 -4.40 -0.36
N GLY A 27 -16.96 -4.70 0.94
CA GLY A 27 -16.58 -3.70 1.95
C GLY A 27 -15.18 -3.74 2.55
N HIS A 28 -14.55 -4.90 2.75
CA HIS A 28 -13.41 -4.96 3.69
C HIS A 28 -12.05 -5.27 3.05
N GLY A 29 -11.96 -6.19 2.10
CA GLY A 29 -10.67 -6.58 1.50
C GLY A 29 -10.02 -5.48 0.68
N HIS A 30 -10.82 -4.68 -0.05
CA HIS A 30 -10.31 -3.63 -0.93
C HIS A 30 -9.66 -2.47 -0.16
N TRP A 31 -10.29 -2.02 0.93
CA TRP A 31 -9.74 -0.93 1.75
C TRP A 31 -8.52 -1.37 2.55
N ILE A 32 -8.46 -2.62 3.02
CA ILE A 32 -7.25 -3.16 3.67
C ILE A 32 -6.09 -3.21 2.67
N GLY A 33 -6.34 -3.62 1.42
CA GLY A 33 -5.31 -3.59 0.37
C GLY A 33 -4.75 -2.18 0.14
N LEU A 34 -5.62 -1.18 0.04
CA LEU A 34 -5.19 0.23 -0.10
C LEU A 34 -4.46 0.75 1.14
N ALA A 35 -4.92 0.40 2.34
CA ALA A 35 -4.26 0.76 3.59
C ALA A 35 -2.85 0.15 3.70
N ALA A 36 -2.71 -1.13 3.33
CA ALA A 36 -1.42 -1.83 3.32
C ALA A 36 -0.46 -1.22 2.30
N LEU A 37 -0.95 -0.87 1.09
CA LEU A 37 -0.14 -0.20 0.07
C LEU A 37 0.32 1.19 0.54
N GLY A 38 -0.58 1.98 1.14
CA GLY A 38 -0.23 3.28 1.71
C GLY A 38 0.83 3.17 2.81
N ALA A 39 0.71 2.18 3.70
CA ALA A 39 1.69 1.92 4.75
C ALA A 39 3.07 1.54 4.17
N ALA A 40 3.12 0.69 3.15
CA ALA A 40 4.37 0.30 2.49
C ALA A 40 5.09 1.51 1.86
N ILE A 41 4.34 2.39 1.17
CA ILE A 41 4.88 3.63 0.58
C ILE A 41 5.45 4.55 1.67
N ALA A 42 4.72 4.72 2.78
CA ALA A 42 5.17 5.57 3.89
C ALA A 42 6.48 5.07 4.52
N VAL A 43 6.60 3.74 4.74
CA VAL A 43 7.82 3.13 5.29
C VAL A 43 8.98 3.28 4.31
N ALA A 44 8.77 3.02 3.01
CA ALA A 44 9.81 3.18 1.99
C ALA A 44 10.31 4.63 1.88
N ALA A 45 9.38 5.60 1.90
CA ALA A 45 9.73 7.01 1.90
C ALA A 45 10.55 7.38 3.15
N TRP A 46 10.09 6.97 4.34
CA TRP A 46 10.80 7.25 5.59
C TRP A 46 12.21 6.66 5.63
N ALA A 47 12.38 5.40 5.23
CA ALA A 47 13.69 4.74 5.15
C ALA A 47 14.62 5.44 4.16
N GLY A 48 14.11 5.85 2.99
CA GLY A 48 14.89 6.60 2.00
C GLY A 48 15.32 7.98 2.49
N LEU A 49 14.47 8.70 3.23
CA LEU A 49 14.84 9.99 3.83
C LEU A 49 15.89 9.81 4.94
N LYS A 50 15.74 8.77 5.78
CA LYS A 50 16.66 8.47 6.88
C LYS A 50 18.06 8.10 6.35
N GLY A 51 18.14 7.18 5.38
CA GLY A 51 19.42 6.74 4.83
C GLY A 51 20.19 7.85 4.11
N ARG A 52 19.50 8.84 3.53
CA ARG A 52 20.17 10.03 2.97
C ARG A 52 20.77 10.92 4.05
N LYS A 53 20.05 11.11 5.16
CA LYS A 53 20.55 11.89 6.30
C LYS A 53 21.75 11.24 6.95
N ASP A 54 21.72 9.92 7.11
CA ASP A 54 22.84 9.17 7.67
C ASP A 54 24.08 9.21 6.73
N ALA A 55 23.87 9.15 5.40
CA ALA A 55 24.95 9.29 4.42
C ALA A 55 25.55 10.70 4.36
N ASP A 56 24.73 11.76 4.51
CA ASP A 56 25.22 13.14 4.58
C ASP A 56 26.04 13.36 5.87
N GLU A 57 25.60 12.83 7.02
CA GLU A 57 26.32 12.93 8.30
C GLU A 57 27.67 12.18 8.26
N GLU A 58 27.73 11.02 7.61
CA GLU A 58 28.97 10.25 7.48
C GLU A 58 29.95 10.93 6.51
N ALA A 59 29.46 11.54 5.44
CA ALA A 59 30.29 12.34 4.52
C ALA A 59 30.86 13.60 5.19
N GLU A 60 30.08 14.31 6.00
CA GLU A 60 30.56 15.47 6.77
C GLU A 60 31.63 15.05 7.80
N SER A 61 31.48 13.88 8.43
CA SER A 61 32.48 13.35 9.38
C SER A 61 33.80 12.94 8.72
N ASP A 62 33.74 12.38 7.51
CA ASP A 62 34.94 11.92 6.77
C ASP A 62 35.71 13.13 6.18
N GLU A 63 34.99 14.21 5.84
CA GLU A 63 35.57 15.49 5.41
C GLU A 63 36.25 16.23 6.59
N GLU A 64 35.63 16.29 7.77
CA GLU A 64 36.26 16.86 8.99
C GLU A 64 37.52 16.09 9.43
N VAL A 65 37.50 14.75 9.38
CA VAL A 65 38.67 13.91 9.70
C VAL A 65 39.79 14.07 8.66
N SER A 66 39.44 14.24 7.38
CA SER A 66 40.42 14.46 6.30
C SER A 66 41.07 15.86 6.37
N GLU A 67 40.37 16.88 6.87
CA GLU A 67 40.94 18.23 7.05
C GLU A 67 41.89 18.30 8.26
N GLU A 68 41.62 17.56 9.34
CA GLU A 68 42.47 17.50 10.54
C GLU A 68 43.80 16.73 10.31
N GLU A 69 43.84 15.79 9.35
CA GLU A 69 45.06 15.02 9.00
C GLU A 69 45.96 15.69 7.95
N THR A 70 45.61 16.85 7.39
CA THR A 70 46.57 17.60 6.54
C THR A 70 47.56 18.36 7.41
N PRO A 71 48.87 18.03 7.41
CA PRO A 71 49.85 18.87 8.07
C PRO A 71 49.84 20.20 7.33
N GLN A 72 49.39 21.27 7.99
CA GLN A 72 49.50 22.63 7.48
C GLN A 72 51.00 22.90 7.25
N GLU A 73 51.43 22.80 5.99
CA GLU A 73 52.81 23.14 5.60
C GLU A 73 53.02 24.63 5.87
N ALA A 74 53.99 24.91 6.74
CA ALA A 74 54.37 26.21 7.26
C ALA A 74 55.17 27.06 6.26
#